data_AF-A0A0N5BJQ2-F1
#
_entry.id   AF-A0A0N5BJQ2-F1
#
_cell.length_a   1.000
_cell.length_b   1.000
_cell.length_c   1.000
_cell.angle_alpha   90.00
_cell.angle_beta   90.00
_cell.angle_gamma   90.00
#
_symmetry.space_group_name_H-M   'P 1'
#
loop_
_entity.id
_entity.type
_entity.pdbx_description
1 polymer ?
#
loop_
_entity_poly.entity_id
_entity_poly.type
_entity_poly.pdbx_seq_one_letter_code
_entity_poly.pdbx_strand_id
1 'polypeptide(L)'
;MDDKIYVFEKNKVPYIIYSEKYTKVTSYIYDSVTNMILLNTLDPDSPCDGSGNLRFNIRGLKKTHSYENRGCRREVYTSYNIGNFQSDYYNLPSFFKSSPIATKRYEDTFIYTFIPDTKKGTLQAYAVNKNGLIDFLGEEKIRYLYSCVGVVALDKPQFITSKIIKIPIVILFEDEFMIYNFYTST
;
A
#
# COMPACT_ATOMS: atom_id res chain seq x y z
N MET A 1 -6.05 -14.62 20.08
CA MET A 1 -6.52 -13.26 20.41
C MET A 1 -6.87 -12.58 19.10
N ASP A 2 -7.98 -11.87 19.05
CA ASP A 2 -8.39 -11.12 17.86
C ASP A 2 -7.89 -9.69 18.02
N ASP A 3 -6.90 -9.29 17.24
CA ASP A 3 -6.40 -7.92 17.27
C ASP A 3 -7.40 -7.00 16.55
N LYS A 4 -7.89 -6.01 17.29
CA LYS A 4 -8.88 -5.03 16.83
C LYS A 4 -8.33 -3.63 16.96
N ILE A 5 -8.45 -2.84 15.91
CA ILE A 5 -8.03 -1.44 15.91
C ILE A 5 -9.28 -0.57 15.95
N TYR A 6 -9.35 0.28 16.98
CA TYR A 6 -10.46 1.19 17.25
C TYR A 6 -10.05 2.62 16.95
N VAL A 7 -10.99 3.41 16.42
CA VAL A 7 -10.85 4.85 16.24
C VAL A 7 -11.76 5.57 17.22
N PHE A 8 -11.21 6.59 17.88
CA PHE A 8 -11.89 7.43 18.87
C PHE A 8 -11.95 8.87 18.34
N GLU A 9 -13.04 9.20 17.67
CA GLU A 9 -13.27 10.58 17.21
C GLU A 9 -14.04 11.38 18.27
N LYS A 10 -13.74 12.69 18.36
CA LYS A 10 -14.44 13.59 19.26
C LYS A 10 -15.95 13.56 18.96
N ASN A 11 -16.76 13.37 20.00
CA ASN A 11 -18.22 13.32 19.93
C ASN A 11 -18.81 12.18 19.07
N LYS A 12 -18.06 11.09 18.83
CA LYS A 12 -18.60 9.90 18.16
C LYS A 12 -18.38 8.65 19.01
N VAL A 13 -19.24 7.65 18.76
CA VAL A 13 -19.06 6.32 19.35
C VAL A 13 -17.82 5.67 18.74
N PRO A 14 -16.90 5.09 19.54
CA PRO A 14 -15.74 4.40 19.01
C PRO A 14 -16.15 3.28 18.04
N TYR A 15 -15.41 3.15 16.95
CA TYR A 15 -15.69 2.15 15.92
C TYR A 15 -14.43 1.39 15.54
N ILE A 16 -14.62 0.17 15.04
CA ILE A 16 -13.54 -0.74 14.64
C ILE A 16 -13.24 -0.48 13.16
N ILE A 17 -11.97 -0.24 12.84
CA ILE A 17 -11.50 -0.11 11.46
C ILE A 17 -10.81 -1.38 10.94
N TYR A 18 -10.29 -2.21 11.85
CA TYR A 18 -9.63 -3.45 11.50
C TYR A 18 -9.90 -4.52 12.55
N SER A 19 -10.15 -5.74 12.10
CA SER A 19 -10.31 -6.92 12.94
C SER A 19 -9.98 -8.15 12.10
N GLU A 20 -8.86 -8.79 12.39
CA GLU A 20 -8.49 -10.05 11.73
C GLU A 20 -8.12 -11.10 12.79
N LYS A 21 -8.53 -12.33 12.54
CA LYS A 21 -8.23 -13.44 13.45
C LYS A 21 -6.86 -14.00 13.13
N TYR A 22 -6.12 -14.42 14.15
CA TYR A 22 -4.83 -15.12 14.02
C TYR A 22 -3.70 -14.26 13.42
N THR A 23 -3.85 -12.94 13.40
CA THR A 23 -2.81 -12.00 13.02
C THR A 23 -2.40 -11.19 14.24
N LYS A 24 -1.11 -11.21 14.59
CA LYS A 24 -0.57 -10.40 15.67
C LYS A 24 -0.06 -9.08 15.11
N VAL A 25 -0.80 -8.00 15.35
CA VAL A 25 -0.42 -6.63 14.96
C VAL A 25 0.50 -6.06 16.03
N THR A 26 1.72 -5.68 15.65
CA THR A 26 2.71 -5.06 16.54
C THR A 26 2.61 -3.54 16.56
N SER A 27 2.33 -2.93 15.42
CA SER A 27 2.05 -1.50 15.28
C SER A 27 1.21 -1.24 14.04
N TYR A 28 0.64 -0.04 13.95
CA TYR A 28 -0.16 0.37 12.79
C TYR A 28 -0.11 1.88 12.57
N ILE A 29 -0.38 2.29 11.34
CA ILE A 29 -0.54 3.68 10.93
C ILE A 29 -1.84 3.78 10.14
N TYR A 30 -2.73 4.64 10.60
CA TYR A 30 -4.04 4.85 9.98
C TYR A 30 -4.12 6.27 9.39
N ASP A 31 -4.44 6.35 8.10
CA ASP A 31 -4.79 7.59 7.42
C ASP A 31 -6.29 7.62 7.15
N SER A 32 -6.98 8.49 7.88
CA SER A 32 -8.44 8.70 7.75
C SER A 32 -8.85 9.42 6.46
N VAL A 33 -7.97 10.21 5.85
CA VAL A 33 -8.27 10.96 4.62
C VAL A 33 -8.39 10.01 3.46
N THR A 34 -7.47 9.05 3.38
CA THR A 34 -7.38 8.07 2.30
C THR A 34 -8.07 6.75 2.66
N ASN A 35 -8.51 6.60 3.91
CA ASN A 35 -9.07 5.38 4.47
C ASN A 35 -8.14 4.18 4.27
N MET A 36 -6.86 4.35 4.62
CA MET A 36 -5.85 3.31 4.48
C MET A 36 -5.17 3.04 5.81
N ILE A 37 -4.76 1.80 5.99
CA ILE A 37 -4.02 1.38 7.18
C ILE A 37 -2.81 0.54 6.78
N LEU A 38 -1.66 0.92 7.29
CA LEU A 38 -0.44 0.11 7.26
C LEU A 38 -0.35 -0.64 8.58
N LEU A 39 -0.19 -1.96 8.49
CA LEU A 39 -0.12 -2.86 9.63
C LEU A 39 1.25 -3.52 9.65
N ASN A 40 1.94 -3.42 10.79
CA ASN A 40 3.10 -4.24 11.07
C ASN A 40 2.61 -5.48 11.81
N THR A 41 2.82 -6.64 11.20
CA THR A 41 2.34 -7.92 11.73
C THR A 41 3.48 -8.89 11.89
N LEU A 42 3.42 -9.72 12.93
CA LEU A 42 4.30 -10.87 13.07
C LEU A 42 3.71 -12.06 12.32
N ASP A 43 4.54 -12.72 11.53
CA ASP A 43 4.19 -13.97 10.86
C ASP A 43 3.88 -15.06 11.91
N PRO A 44 2.65 -15.61 11.94
CA PRO A 44 2.26 -16.59 12.94
C PRO A 44 3.06 -17.90 12.85
N ASP A 45 3.59 -18.23 11.67
CA ASP A 45 4.38 -19.44 11.42
C ASP A 45 5.90 -19.23 11.59
N SER A 46 6.32 -18.04 12.03
CA SER A 46 7.74 -17.77 12.28
C SER A 46 8.23 -18.62 13.45
N PRO A 47 9.39 -19.29 13.33
CA PRO A 47 9.93 -20.08 14.42
C PRO A 47 10.16 -19.21 15.68
N CYS A 48 9.97 -19.84 16.85
CA CYS A 48 9.97 -19.20 18.17
C CYS A 48 11.37 -18.77 18.67
N ASP A 49 12.35 -18.65 17.79
CA ASP A 49 13.74 -18.30 18.07
C ASP A 49 13.98 -16.78 18.14
N GLY A 50 12.91 -15.99 18.32
CA GLY A 50 13.01 -14.54 18.48
C GLY A 50 13.26 -13.79 17.16
N SER A 51 13.27 -14.51 16.04
CA SER A 51 13.38 -13.96 14.68
C SER A 51 12.04 -13.88 13.97
N GLY A 52 11.05 -13.28 14.63
CA GLY A 52 9.74 -13.04 14.03
C GLY A 52 9.87 -12.23 12.75
N ASN A 53 9.55 -12.82 11.60
CA ASN A 53 9.51 -12.09 10.34
C ASN A 53 8.38 -11.04 10.41
N LEU A 54 8.76 -9.76 10.31
CA LEU A 54 7.79 -8.67 10.23
C LEU A 54 7.24 -8.61 8.81
N ARG A 55 5.91 -8.51 8.73
CA ARG A 55 5.19 -8.28 7.49
C ARG A 55 4.46 -6.96 7.58
N PHE A 56 4.77 -6.06 6.66
CA PHE A 56 4.00 -4.85 6.40
C PHE A 56 2.83 -5.23 5.52
N ASN A 57 1.61 -4.99 5.99
CA ASN A 57 0.40 -5.22 5.21
C ASN A 57 -0.32 -3.89 5.06
N ILE A 58 -0.47 -3.44 3.82
CA ILE A 58 -1.25 -2.26 3.54
C ILE A 58 -2.66 -2.65 3.12
N ARG A 59 -3.65 -2.06 3.79
CA ARG A 59 -5.06 -2.33 3.55
C ARG A 59 -5.82 -1.06 3.27
N GLY A 60 -6.75 -1.17 2.33
CA GLY A 60 -7.78 -0.17 2.12
C GLY A 60 -8.97 -0.46 3.03
N LEU A 61 -9.60 0.60 3.52
CA LEU A 61 -10.77 0.53 4.38
C LEU A 61 -11.98 1.04 3.61
N LYS A 62 -12.97 0.18 3.48
CA LYS A 62 -14.26 0.55 2.90
C LYS A 62 -15.27 0.74 4.01
N LYS A 63 -15.75 1.96 4.13
CA LYS A 63 -16.86 2.30 5.03
C LYS A 63 -18.17 1.77 4.44
N THR A 64 -18.89 1.02 5.24
CA THR A 64 -20.22 0.50 4.94
C THR A 64 -21.16 0.83 6.10
N HIS A 65 -22.45 0.56 5.91
CA HIS A 65 -23.46 0.79 6.94
C HIS A 65 -24.20 -0.52 7.17
N SER A 66 -24.28 -0.93 8.43
CA SER A 66 -25.18 -1.98 8.84
C SER A 66 -26.41 -1.36 9.49
N TYR A 67 -27.55 -2.00 9.30
CA TYR A 67 -28.79 -1.68 10.00
C TYR A 67 -28.97 -2.71 11.09
N GLU A 68 -29.04 -2.25 12.34
CA GLU A 68 -29.50 -3.11 13.43
C GLU A 68 -31.02 -3.24 13.39
N ASN A 69 -31.56 -4.28 14.03
CA ASN A 69 -32.98 -4.67 14.02
C ASN A 69 -33.98 -3.57 14.45
N ARG A 70 -33.49 -2.39 14.89
CA ARG A 70 -34.28 -1.22 15.28
C ARG A 70 -34.17 -0.04 14.30
N GLY A 71 -33.59 -0.25 13.12
CA GLY A 71 -33.33 0.82 12.14
C GLY A 71 -32.15 1.73 12.50
N CYS A 72 -31.40 1.40 13.57
CA CYS A 72 -30.21 2.14 13.95
C CYS A 72 -29.09 1.85 12.94
N ARG A 73 -28.58 2.91 12.32
CA ARG A 73 -27.51 2.84 11.33
C ARG A 73 -26.16 2.88 12.04
N ARG A 74 -25.37 1.81 11.90
CA ARG A 74 -24.01 1.75 12.43
C ARG A 74 -23.00 1.75 11.29
N GLU A 75 -21.92 2.49 11.48
CA GLU A 75 -20.78 2.46 10.57
C GLU A 75 -19.97 1.19 10.80
N VAL A 76 -19.69 0.46 9.72
CA VAL A 76 -18.89 -0.75 9.73
C VAL A 76 -17.81 -0.62 8.67
N TYR A 77 -16.56 -0.85 9.05
CA TYR A 77 -15.44 -0.82 8.11
C TYR A 77 -15.06 -2.24 7.74
N THR A 78 -14.92 -2.48 6.44
CA THR A 78 -14.34 -3.71 5.90
C THR A 78 -12.97 -3.38 5.33
N SER A 79 -11.94 -4.13 5.71
CA SER A 79 -10.61 -3.99 5.13
C SER A 79 -10.43 -4.90 3.91
N TYR A 80 -9.73 -4.45 2.89
CA TYR A 80 -9.27 -5.28 1.77
C TYR A 80 -7.76 -5.13 1.58
N ASN A 81 -7.11 -6.19 1.11
CA ASN A 81 -5.66 -6.19 0.93
C ASN A 81 -5.27 -5.35 -0.30
N ILE A 82 -4.26 -4.48 -0.13
CA ILE A 82 -3.63 -3.73 -1.23
C ILE A 82 -2.25 -4.33 -1.52
N GLY A 83 -1.50 -4.74 -0.50
CA GLY A 83 -0.19 -5.36 -0.68
C GLY A 83 0.43 -5.88 0.61
N ASN A 84 1.25 -6.93 0.47
CA ASN A 84 2.00 -7.55 1.58
C ASN A 84 3.50 -7.47 1.28
N PHE A 85 4.28 -7.03 2.27
CA PHE A 85 5.72 -6.87 2.15
C PHE A 85 6.39 -7.48 3.36
N GLN A 86 7.16 -8.54 3.12
CA GLN A 86 7.98 -9.15 4.15
C GLN A 86 9.30 -8.40 4.28
N SER A 87 9.65 -8.08 5.53
CA SER A 87 10.94 -7.56 5.95
C SER A 87 11.56 -8.55 6.93
N ASP A 88 12.79 -8.98 6.64
CA ASP A 88 13.54 -9.82 7.55
C ASP A 88 14.19 -8.89 8.59
N TYR A 89 13.82 -9.03 9.87
CA TYR A 89 14.20 -8.11 10.95
C TYR A 89 15.72 -7.95 11.13
N TYR A 90 16.51 -8.95 10.71
CA TYR A 90 17.98 -8.95 10.78
C TYR A 90 18.65 -8.41 9.50
N ASN A 91 17.88 -8.14 8.46
CA ASN A 91 18.33 -7.51 7.23
C ASN A 91 17.55 -6.19 7.02
N LEU A 92 18.05 -5.09 7.60
CA LEU A 92 17.71 -3.71 7.17
C LEU A 92 17.68 -3.65 5.62
N PRO A 93 16.77 -2.84 5.02
CA PRO A 93 15.95 -3.20 3.86
C PRO A 93 16.81 -3.53 2.64
N SER A 94 17.21 -4.79 2.51
CA SER A 94 18.07 -5.22 1.39
C SER A 94 17.29 -5.41 0.09
N PHE A 95 15.96 -5.38 0.11
CA PHE A 95 15.16 -5.48 -1.10
C PHE A 95 13.99 -4.51 -1.09
N PHE A 96 14.21 -3.36 -1.73
CA PHE A 96 13.11 -2.59 -2.29
C PHE A 96 12.22 -3.53 -3.11
N LYS A 97 10.94 -3.63 -2.74
CA LYS A 97 9.95 -4.45 -3.47
C LYS A 97 9.04 -3.54 -4.28
N SER A 98 9.24 -3.51 -5.60
CA SER A 98 8.27 -2.99 -6.57
C SER A 98 7.61 -4.16 -7.27
N SER A 99 6.28 -4.20 -7.23
CA SER A 99 5.51 -5.12 -8.07
C SER A 99 5.16 -4.41 -9.37
N PRO A 100 5.36 -5.03 -10.54
CA PRO A 100 4.91 -4.48 -11.81
C PRO A 100 3.41 -4.17 -11.77
N ILE A 101 3.04 -2.98 -12.23
CA ILE A 101 1.67 -2.48 -12.25
C ILE A 101 1.15 -2.58 -13.67
N ALA A 102 0.20 -3.48 -13.90
CA ALA A 102 -0.39 -3.69 -15.21
C ALA A 102 -1.75 -3.01 -15.34
N THR A 103 -2.02 -2.43 -16.51
CA THR A 103 -3.35 -1.98 -16.93
C THR A 103 -3.62 -2.40 -18.37
N LYS A 104 -4.89 -2.36 -18.79
CA LYS A 104 -5.29 -2.62 -20.17
C LYS A 104 -6.06 -1.44 -20.73
N ARG A 105 -5.81 -1.12 -22.00
CA ARG A 105 -6.60 -0.17 -22.79
C ARG A 105 -6.90 -0.81 -24.13
N TYR A 106 -8.18 -1.03 -24.42
CA TYR A 106 -8.59 -1.86 -25.56
C TYR A 106 -7.91 -3.25 -25.48
N GLU A 107 -7.17 -3.65 -26.51
CA GLU A 107 -6.46 -4.92 -26.57
C GLU A 107 -5.01 -4.84 -26.06
N ASP A 108 -4.51 -3.64 -25.77
CA ASP A 108 -3.13 -3.43 -25.35
C ASP A 108 -2.98 -3.53 -23.84
N THR A 109 -1.92 -4.23 -23.41
CA THR A 109 -1.50 -4.32 -22.01
C THR A 109 -0.30 -3.41 -21.79
N PHE A 110 -0.39 -2.56 -20.77
CA PHE A 110 0.65 -1.63 -20.37
C PHE A 110 1.15 -2.05 -18.99
N ILE A 111 2.46 -2.17 -18.83
CA ILE A 111 3.08 -2.59 -17.58
C ILE A 111 4.05 -1.50 -17.14
N TYR A 112 3.99 -1.12 -15.87
CA TYR A 112 4.82 -0.09 -15.27
C TYR A 112 5.58 -0.65 -14.09
N THR A 113 6.79 -0.15 -13.83
CA THR A 113 7.53 -0.44 -12.61
C THR A 113 8.20 0.82 -12.10
N PHE A 114 8.43 0.86 -10.78
CA PHE A 114 9.07 1.98 -10.11
C PHE A 114 10.35 1.50 -9.46
N ILE A 115 11.40 2.32 -9.51
CA ILE A 115 12.70 2.04 -8.92
C ILE A 115 13.18 3.28 -8.17
N PRO A 116 13.52 3.20 -6.87
CA PRO A 116 14.06 4.32 -6.14
C PRO A 116 15.53 4.52 -6.49
N ASP A 117 15.90 5.74 -6.85
CA ASP A 117 17.28 6.21 -6.85
C ASP A 117 17.54 6.92 -5.52
N THR A 118 18.07 6.18 -4.55
CA THR A 118 18.35 6.68 -3.20
C THR A 118 19.48 7.71 -3.18
N LYS A 119 20.36 7.72 -4.18
CA LYS A 119 21.46 8.71 -4.29
C LYS A 119 20.92 10.07 -4.69
N LYS A 120 19.97 10.10 -5.63
CA LYS A 120 19.32 11.33 -6.08
C LYS A 120 18.07 11.71 -5.28
N GLY A 121 17.54 10.78 -4.48
CA GLY A 121 16.28 10.94 -3.77
C GLY A 121 15.09 11.02 -4.72
N THR A 122 15.14 10.28 -5.83
CA THR A 122 14.12 10.31 -6.89
C THR A 122 13.52 8.93 -7.12
N LEU A 123 12.20 8.86 -7.24
CA LEU A 123 11.52 7.66 -7.69
C LEU A 123 11.44 7.69 -9.22
N GLN A 124 12.05 6.70 -9.87
CA GLN A 124 12.07 6.56 -11.32
C GLN A 124 10.95 5.62 -11.76
N ALA A 125 10.25 5.99 -12.82
CA ALA A 125 9.19 5.18 -13.41
C ALA A 125 9.63 4.67 -14.78
N TYR A 126 9.25 3.42 -15.05
CA TYR A 126 9.57 2.75 -16.29
C TYR A 126 8.34 2.04 -16.85
N ALA A 127 8.19 2.01 -18.18
CA ALA A 127 7.26 1.15 -18.88
C ALA A 127 7.99 -0.12 -19.34
N VAL A 128 7.32 -1.27 -19.25
CA VAL A 128 7.77 -2.51 -19.88
C VAL A 128 6.98 -2.68 -21.18
N ASN A 129 7.67 -2.62 -22.31
CA ASN A 129 7.03 -2.76 -23.60
C ASN A 129 6.81 -4.23 -23.99
N LYS A 130 6.10 -4.47 -25.12
CA LYS A 130 5.75 -5.83 -25.58
C LYS A 130 6.95 -6.74 -25.82
N ASN A 131 8.14 -6.17 -26.06
CA ASN A 131 9.38 -6.91 -26.29
C ASN A 131 10.16 -7.15 -24.98
N GLY A 132 9.60 -6.76 -23.83
CA GLY A 132 10.26 -6.85 -22.53
C GLY A 132 11.33 -5.80 -22.27
N LEU A 133 11.52 -4.82 -23.17
CA LEU A 133 12.43 -3.72 -22.94
C LEU A 133 11.80 -2.71 -21.97
N ILE A 134 12.65 -2.10 -21.15
CA ILE A 134 12.27 -1.18 -20.09
C ILE A 134 12.57 0.24 -20.56
N ASP A 135 11.52 1.02 -20.82
CA ASP A 135 11.60 2.39 -21.29
C ASP A 135 11.44 3.35 -20.09
N PHE A 136 12.39 4.26 -19.90
CA PHE A 136 12.31 5.29 -18.87
C PHE A 136 11.21 6.31 -19.20
N LEU A 137 10.33 6.56 -18.24
CA LEU A 137 9.19 7.46 -18.41
C LEU A 137 9.41 8.81 -17.74
N GLY A 138 10.09 8.82 -16.60
CA GLY A 138 10.32 10.02 -15.82
C GLY A 138 10.80 9.69 -14.41
N GLU A 139 11.18 10.74 -13.69
CA GLU A 139 11.57 10.64 -12.29
C GLU A 139 10.95 11.78 -11.49
N GLU A 140 10.74 11.52 -10.21
CA GLU A 140 10.14 12.48 -9.30
C GLU A 140 10.85 12.50 -7.97
N LYS A 141 11.06 13.69 -7.40
CA LYS A 141 11.70 13.83 -6.09
C LYS A 141 10.74 13.40 -4.99
N ILE A 142 11.16 12.41 -4.22
CA ILE A 142 10.42 11.89 -3.09
C ILE A 142 11.26 12.10 -1.83
N ARG A 143 10.68 12.75 -0.83
CA ARG A 143 11.36 12.93 0.46
C ARG A 143 11.53 11.58 1.14
N TYR A 144 12.63 11.42 1.86
CA TYR A 144 12.93 10.22 2.66
C TYR A 144 13.00 8.91 1.86
N LEU A 145 13.28 8.96 0.55
CA LEU A 145 13.36 7.76 -0.28
C LEU A 145 14.46 6.76 0.15
N TYR A 146 15.41 7.17 0.98
CA TYR A 146 16.42 6.27 1.56
C TYR A 146 15.84 5.22 2.52
N SER A 147 14.66 5.48 3.12
CA SER A 147 13.94 4.51 3.96
C SER A 147 12.80 3.81 3.21
N CYS A 148 12.78 3.90 1.87
CA CYS A 148 11.75 3.27 1.05
C CYS A 148 11.91 1.75 1.03
N VAL A 149 10.87 1.04 1.47
CA VAL A 149 10.81 -0.42 1.55
C VAL A 149 10.11 -1.00 0.31
N GLY A 150 9.23 -0.25 -0.33
CA GLY A 150 8.53 -0.73 -1.52
C GLY A 150 7.57 0.26 -2.15
N VAL A 151 7.12 -0.10 -3.36
CA VAL A 151 6.07 0.63 -4.08
C VAL A 151 5.04 -0.37 -4.58
N VAL A 152 3.76 -0.06 -4.36
CA VAL A 152 2.62 -0.82 -4.90
C VAL A 152 1.61 0.06 -5.58
N ALA A 153 0.84 -0.55 -6.49
CA ALA A 153 -0.35 0.04 -7.03
C ALA A 153 -1.39 0.24 -5.93
N LEU A 154 -1.91 1.46 -5.81
CA LEU A 154 -3.11 1.74 -5.02
C LEU A 154 -4.38 1.31 -5.77
N ASP A 155 -4.39 1.60 -7.06
CA ASP A 155 -5.48 1.26 -7.97
C ASP A 155 -4.89 1.02 -9.37
N LYS A 156 -5.71 0.59 -10.32
CA LYS A 156 -5.31 0.44 -11.71
C LYS A 156 -4.88 1.80 -12.28
N PRO A 157 -3.80 1.85 -13.08
CA PRO A 157 -3.45 3.02 -13.86
C PRO A 157 -4.65 3.53 -14.70
N GLN A 158 -4.85 4.84 -14.71
CA GLN A 158 -5.98 5.52 -15.33
C GLN A 158 -5.50 6.41 -16.49
N PHE A 159 -6.03 6.18 -17.69
CA PHE A 159 -5.75 7.03 -18.85
C PHE A 159 -6.62 8.29 -18.75
N ILE A 160 -6.00 9.44 -18.49
CA ILE A 160 -6.68 10.74 -18.46
C ILE A 160 -6.93 11.22 -19.89
N THR A 161 -5.95 11.00 -20.78
CA THR A 161 -6.06 11.32 -22.21
C THR A 161 -5.54 10.16 -23.06
N SER A 162 -5.44 10.36 -24.38
CA SER A 162 -4.73 9.41 -25.25
C SER A 162 -3.24 9.30 -24.93
N LYS A 163 -2.66 10.33 -24.31
CA LYS A 163 -1.22 10.42 -24.03
C LYS A 163 -0.88 10.45 -22.54
N ILE A 164 -1.78 10.89 -21.67
CA ILE A 164 -1.49 11.07 -20.25
C ILE A 164 -2.08 9.92 -19.45
N ILE A 165 -1.24 9.27 -18.66
CA ILE A 165 -1.65 8.26 -17.69
C ILE A 165 -1.34 8.73 -16.26
N LYS A 166 -2.27 8.42 -15.36
CA LYS A 166 -2.14 8.56 -13.92
C LYS A 166 -1.97 7.18 -13.30
N ILE A 167 -0.89 6.98 -12.57
CA ILE A 167 -0.59 5.74 -11.87
C ILE A 167 -0.66 6.02 -10.37
N PRO A 168 -1.79 5.68 -9.71
CA PRO A 168 -1.92 5.84 -8.27
C PRO A 168 -1.10 4.74 -7.57
N ILE A 169 -0.11 5.15 -6.80
CA ILE A 169 0.81 4.26 -6.08
C ILE A 169 0.80 4.57 -4.59
N VAL A 170 1.25 3.60 -3.80
CA VAL A 170 1.67 3.81 -2.41
C VAL A 170 3.16 3.52 -2.32
N ILE A 171 3.88 4.49 -1.76
CA ILE A 171 5.29 4.36 -1.40
C ILE A 171 5.33 4.01 0.08
N LEU A 172 5.98 2.90 0.40
CA LEU A 172 6.13 2.40 1.75
C LEU A 172 7.51 2.75 2.27
N PHE A 173 7.54 3.30 3.48
CA PHE A 173 8.74 3.53 4.26
C PHE A 173 8.70 2.63 5.50
N GLU A 174 9.80 2.56 6.25
CA GLU A 174 9.90 1.72 7.45
C GLU A 174 8.81 2.06 8.49
N ASP A 175 8.55 3.35 8.69
CA ASP A 175 7.65 3.86 9.74
C ASP A 175 6.50 4.72 9.20
N GLU A 176 6.28 4.78 7.89
CA GLU A 176 5.20 5.56 7.28
C GLU A 176 4.85 5.07 5.86
N PHE A 177 3.79 5.60 5.29
CA PHE A 177 3.48 5.43 3.88
C PHE A 177 3.00 6.74 3.28
N MET A 178 3.19 6.87 1.96
CA MET A 178 2.71 8.01 1.21
C MET A 178 1.92 7.54 0.00
N ILE A 179 0.74 8.11 -0.18
CA ILE A 179 -0.04 7.95 -1.41
C ILE A 179 0.44 8.98 -2.42
N TYR A 180 0.72 8.50 -3.63
CA TYR A 180 1.27 9.32 -4.69
C TYR A 180 0.57 9.04 -6.02
N ASN A 181 0.31 10.09 -6.80
CA ASN A 181 -0.19 9.94 -8.16
C ASN A 181 0.94 10.27 -9.12
N PHE A 182 1.53 9.25 -9.74
CA PHE A 182 2.55 9.46 -10.75
C PHE A 182 1.89 9.76 -12.10
N TYR A 183 2.32 10.82 -12.77
CA TYR A 183 1.79 11.22 -14.07
C TYR A 183 2.89 11.08 -15.12
N THR A 184 2.56 10.44 -16.24
CA THR A 184 3.50 10.33 -17.37
C THR A 184 2.77 10.44 -18.70
N SER A 185 3.52 10.85 -19.71
CA SER A 185 3.09 10.73 -21.10
C SER A 185 3.50 9.36 -21.63
N THR A 186 2.60 8.68 -22.34
CA THR A 186 2.85 7.53 -23.21
C THR A 186 2.93 7.96 -24.66
#